data_AF-V5IAL7-F1
#
_entry.id   AF-V5IAL7-F1
#
_cell.length_a   1.000
_cell.length_b   1.000
_cell.length_c   1.000
_cell.angle_alpha   90.00
_cell.angle_beta   90.00
_cell.angle_gamma   90.00
#
_symmetry.space_group_name_H-M   'P 1'
#
loop_
_entity.id
_entity.type
_entity.pdbx_description
1 polymer ?
#
loop_
_entity_poly.entity_id
_entity_poly.type
_entity_poly.pdbx_seq_one_letter_code
_entity_poly.pdbx_strand_id
1 'polypeptide(L)'
;KGIEEIVKLLHDVLTEKYMENGEEPISYYDYIIDTDSFANTVENMFYFAFLVRDGKAQLDLNRDGKPIVKPITERYLKQFRDGGGINTQVITCIGMEQWEKHKKKGFLQQHR
;
A
#
# COMPACT_ATOMS: atom_id res chain seq x y z
N LYS A 1 7.27 18.81 1.77
CA LYS A 1 7.16 17.97 0.57
C LYS A 1 5.75 18.15 0.01
N GLY A 2 5.59 18.32 -1.29
CA GLY A 2 4.28 18.39 -1.92
C GLY A 2 3.55 17.03 -1.86
N ILE A 3 2.22 17.03 -1.98
CA ILE A 3 1.43 15.77 -2.01
C ILE A 3 1.93 14.86 -3.12
N GLU A 4 2.26 15.41 -4.29
CA GLU A 4 2.79 14.66 -5.44
C GLU A 4 4.12 13.97 -5.13
N GLU A 5 5.02 14.64 -4.39
CA GLU A 5 6.32 14.07 -3.99
C GLU A 5 6.13 12.91 -3.01
N ILE A 6 5.16 13.03 -2.09
CA ILE A 6 4.83 11.97 -1.14
C ILE A 6 4.25 10.76 -1.86
N VAL A 7 3.26 10.98 -2.74
CA VAL A 7 2.64 9.90 -3.52
C VAL A 7 3.68 9.22 -4.42
N LYS A 8 4.61 9.98 -5.01
CA LYS A 8 5.73 9.41 -5.78
C LYS A 8 6.64 8.55 -4.91
N LEU A 9 7.06 9.03 -3.74
CA LEU A 9 7.87 8.26 -2.79
C LEU A 9 7.19 6.94 -2.42
N LEU A 10 5.89 6.99 -2.11
CA LEU A 10 5.10 5.79 -1.79
C LEU A 10 5.16 4.79 -2.96
N HIS A 11 4.89 5.25 -4.18
CA HIS A 11 4.92 4.38 -5.36
C HIS A 11 6.30 3.75 -5.59
N ASP A 12 7.37 4.53 -5.42
CA ASP A 12 8.74 4.07 -5.62
C ASP A 12 9.11 2.99 -4.59
N VAL A 13 8.81 3.22 -3.30
CA VAL A 13 9.04 2.24 -2.23
C VAL A 13 8.21 0.98 -2.44
N LEU A 14 6.94 1.12 -2.84
CA LEU A 14 6.09 -0.03 -3.12
C LEU A 14 6.65 -0.87 -4.27
N THR A 15 7.11 -0.21 -5.34
CA THR A 15 7.68 -0.89 -6.50
C THR A 15 8.97 -1.60 -6.14
N GLU A 16 9.87 -0.94 -5.41
CA GLU A 16 11.11 -1.55 -4.92
C GLU A 16 10.83 -2.79 -4.08
N LYS A 17 9.95 -2.69 -3.07
CA LYS A 17 9.67 -3.82 -2.16
C LYS A 17 8.89 -4.95 -2.82
N TYR A 18 8.07 -4.66 -3.81
CA TYR A 18 7.45 -5.68 -4.65
C TYR A 18 8.50 -6.46 -5.47
N MET A 19 9.48 -5.77 -6.07
CA MET A 19 10.55 -6.41 -6.83
C MET A 19 11.48 -7.24 -5.93
N GLU A 20 11.87 -6.70 -4.77
CA GLU A 20 12.66 -7.43 -3.77
C GLU A 20 11.94 -8.68 -3.25
N ASN A 21 10.61 -8.65 -3.21
CA ASN A 21 9.76 -9.76 -2.81
C ASN A 21 9.45 -10.74 -3.96
N GLY A 22 10.22 -10.71 -5.06
CA GLY A 22 10.07 -11.65 -6.17
C GLY A 22 8.82 -11.42 -7.01
N GLU A 23 8.39 -10.17 -7.14
CA GLU A 23 7.16 -9.78 -7.84
C GLU A 23 5.88 -10.36 -7.20
N GLU A 24 5.89 -10.56 -5.88
CA GLU A 24 4.72 -10.98 -5.11
C GLU A 24 4.16 -9.84 -4.25
N PRO A 25 2.83 -9.74 -4.07
CA PRO A 25 2.21 -8.74 -3.20
C PRO A 25 2.80 -8.74 -1.79
N ILE A 26 2.98 -7.56 -1.23
CA ILE A 26 3.49 -7.38 0.14
C ILE A 26 2.35 -7.11 1.11
N SER A 27 2.57 -7.36 2.40
CA SER A 27 1.63 -7.00 3.46
C SER A 27 1.40 -5.49 3.49
N TYR A 28 0.13 -5.06 3.51
CA TYR A 28 -0.21 -3.64 3.59
C TYR A 28 0.29 -2.99 4.87
N TYR A 29 0.15 -3.67 6.02
CA TYR A 29 0.60 -3.15 7.30
C TYR A 29 2.14 -3.07 7.38
N ASP A 30 2.88 -4.04 6.81
CA ASP A 30 4.35 -3.93 6.75
C ASP A 30 4.82 -2.75 5.88
N TYR A 31 3.97 -2.28 4.99
CA TYR A 31 4.24 -1.14 4.13
C TYR A 31 3.91 0.21 4.81
N ILE A 32 2.71 0.38 5.36
CA ILE A 32 2.22 1.69 5.85
C ILE A 32 2.59 2.04 7.30
N ILE A 33 2.97 1.06 8.13
CA ILE A 33 3.17 1.30 9.56
C ILE A 33 4.35 2.23 9.80
N ASP A 34 4.11 3.25 10.62
CA ASP A 34 5.15 4.04 11.28
C ASP A 34 5.10 3.71 12.77
N THR A 35 6.14 3.10 13.31
CA THR A 35 6.18 2.66 14.72
C THR A 35 6.31 3.81 15.71
N ASP A 36 6.73 4.98 15.24
CA ASP A 36 7.05 6.13 16.08
C ASP A 36 5.85 7.09 16.15
N SER A 37 4.93 7.01 15.19
CA SER A 37 3.74 7.87 15.11
C SER A 37 2.53 7.17 14.45
N PHE A 38 1.46 7.00 15.23
CA PHE A 38 0.16 6.56 14.68
C PHE A 38 -0.39 7.55 13.64
N ALA A 39 -0.22 8.85 13.87
CA ALA A 39 -0.66 9.87 12.91
C ALA A 39 0.03 9.71 11.55
N ASN A 40 1.32 9.36 11.54
CA ASN A 40 2.04 9.07 10.30
C ASN A 40 1.52 7.80 9.61
N THR A 41 1.09 6.79 10.38
CA THR A 41 0.44 5.58 9.82
C THR A 41 -0.88 5.96 9.14
N VAL A 42 -1.70 6.79 9.78
CA VAL A 42 -2.97 7.28 9.19
C VAL A 42 -2.70 8.14 7.95
N GLU A 43 -1.68 8.98 7.98
CA GLU A 43 -1.24 9.77 6.83
C GLU A 43 -0.77 8.87 5.67
N ASN A 44 0.00 7.81 5.95
CA ASN A 44 0.39 6.81 4.95
C ASN A 44 -0.83 6.12 4.33
N MET A 45 -1.84 5.76 5.12
CA MET A 45 -3.10 5.21 4.62
C MET A 45 -3.81 6.20 3.68
N PHE A 46 -3.89 7.46 4.09
CA PHE A 46 -4.53 8.52 3.31
C PHE A 46 -3.82 8.72 1.96
N TYR A 47 -2.49 8.84 1.95
CA TYR A 47 -1.75 9.02 0.69
C TYR A 47 -1.76 7.77 -0.19
N PHE A 48 -1.76 6.58 0.41
CA PHE A 48 -1.91 5.34 -0.34
C PHE A 48 -3.25 5.27 -1.10
N ALA A 49 -4.33 5.84 -0.55
CA ALA A 49 -5.61 5.90 -1.25
C ALA A 49 -5.52 6.66 -2.58
N PHE A 50 -4.61 7.64 -2.72
CA PHE A 50 -4.36 8.29 -4.01
C PHE A 50 -3.71 7.34 -5.02
N LEU A 51 -2.79 6.46 -4.59
CA LEU A 51 -2.22 5.45 -5.49
C LEU A 51 -3.29 4.50 -6.02
N VAL A 52 -4.22 4.07 -5.16
CA VAL A 52 -5.34 3.21 -5.58
C VAL A 52 -6.28 3.95 -6.52
N ARG A 53 -6.68 5.19 -6.16
CA ARG A 53 -7.55 6.04 -6.99
C ARG A 53 -6.96 6.27 -8.38
N ASP A 54 -5.65 6.53 -8.45
CA ASP A 54 -4.94 6.83 -9.70
C ASP A 54 -4.53 5.54 -10.45
N GLY A 55 -4.89 4.36 -9.94
CA GLY A 55 -4.60 3.07 -10.56
C GLY A 55 -3.12 2.67 -10.53
N LYS A 56 -2.33 3.24 -9.63
CA LYS A 56 -0.90 2.95 -9.47
C LYS A 56 -0.62 1.82 -8.48
N ALA A 57 -1.58 1.48 -7.63
CA ALA A 57 -1.48 0.37 -6.68
C ALA A 57 -2.81 -0.38 -6.57
N GLN A 58 -2.73 -1.68 -6.30
CA GLN A 58 -3.87 -2.53 -5.97
C GLN A 58 -3.80 -2.88 -4.48
N LEU A 59 -4.96 -2.86 -3.81
CA LEU A 59 -5.15 -3.39 -2.46
C LEU A 59 -6.14 -4.57 -2.55
N ASP A 60 -5.77 -5.70 -1.99
CA ASP A 60 -6.59 -6.92 -1.97
C ASP A 60 -6.46 -7.65 -0.63
N LEU A 61 -7.20 -8.74 -0.44
CA LEU A 61 -7.05 -9.64 0.70
C LEU A 61 -6.37 -10.93 0.27
N ASN A 62 -5.40 -11.40 1.06
CA ASN A 62 -4.85 -12.73 0.87
C ASN A 62 -5.85 -13.81 1.36
N ARG A 63 -5.46 -15.09 1.26
CA ARG A 63 -6.29 -16.24 1.68
C ARG A 63 -6.69 -16.21 3.16
N ASP A 64 -5.91 -15.53 4.01
CA ASP A 64 -6.16 -15.37 5.44
C ASP A 64 -6.98 -14.11 5.75
N GLY A 65 -7.46 -13.39 4.74
CA GLY A 65 -8.19 -12.13 4.90
C GLY A 65 -7.31 -10.94 5.32
N LYS A 66 -5.98 -11.05 5.17
CA LYS A 66 -5.05 -9.96 5.48
C LYS A 66 -4.83 -9.06 4.27
N PRO A 67 -4.79 -7.73 4.43
CA PRO A 67 -4.61 -6.81 3.33
C PRO A 67 -3.20 -6.91 2.74
N ILE A 68 -3.14 -7.07 1.43
CA ILE A 68 -1.94 -7.14 0.61
C ILE A 68 -2.00 -6.11 -0.51
N VAL A 69 -0.82 -5.66 -0.93
CA VAL A 69 -0.67 -4.54 -1.85
C VAL A 69 0.42 -4.84 -2.88
N LYS A 70 0.20 -4.38 -4.12
CA LYS A 70 1.17 -4.45 -5.22
C LYS A 70 1.07 -3.20 -6.11
N PRO A 71 2.15 -2.80 -6.81
CA PRO A 71 2.05 -1.79 -7.84
C PRO A 71 1.20 -2.32 -9.01
N ILE A 72 0.58 -1.41 -9.76
CA ILE A 72 -0.12 -1.76 -10.99
C ILE A 72 0.62 -1.17 -12.19
N THR A 73 0.87 -1.99 -13.21
CA THR A 73 1.35 -1.52 -14.52
C THR A 73 0.18 -1.11 -15.40
N GLU A 74 0.38 -0.11 -16.26
CA GLU A 74 -0.63 0.33 -17.23
C GLU A 74 -1.14 -0.82 -18.11
N ARG A 75 -0.24 -1.76 -18.47
CA ARG A 75 -0.58 -2.97 -19.24
C ARG A 75 -1.57 -3.86 -18.48
N TYR A 76 -1.33 -4.10 -17.19
CA TYR A 76 -2.22 -4.90 -16.36
C TYR A 76 -3.57 -4.21 -16.17
N LEU A 77 -3.57 -2.90 -15.91
CA LEU A 77 -4.78 -2.07 -15.79
C LEU A 77 -5.66 -2.17 -17.03
N LYS A 78 -5.06 -2.06 -18.22
CA LYS A 78 -5.77 -2.19 -19.49
C LYS A 78 -6.36 -3.58 -19.65
N GLN A 79 -5.57 -4.63 -19.44
CA GLN A 79 -6.06 -6.02 -19.51
C GLN A 79 -7.19 -6.30 -18.50
N PHE A 80 -7.07 -5.78 -17.27
CA PHE A 80 -8.08 -5.94 -16.23
C PHE A 80 -9.41 -5.27 -16.62
N ARG A 81 -9.37 -4.05 -17.15
CA ARG A 81 -10.56 -3.33 -17.61
C ARG A 81 -11.19 -3.99 -18.85
N ASP A 82 -10.37 -4.33 -19.84
CA ASP A 82 -10.81 -4.98 -21.08
C ASP A 82 -11.45 -6.36 -20.81
N GLY A 83 -11.01 -7.05 -19.76
CA GLY A 83 -11.57 -8.31 -19.29
C GLY A 83 -12.82 -8.20 -18.39
N GLY A 84 -13.37 -6.99 -18.18
CA GLY A 84 -14.53 -6.78 -17.31
C GLY A 84 -14.22 -6.88 -15.81
N GLY A 85 -12.97 -6.65 -15.42
CA GLY A 85 -12.52 -6.69 -14.03
C GLY A 85 -13.27 -5.69 -13.15
N ILE A 86 -13.75 -6.17 -12.00
CA ILE A 86 -14.43 -5.35 -10.99
C ILE A 86 -13.40 -4.91 -9.96
N ASN A 87 -13.27 -3.61 -9.72
CA ASN A 87 -12.38 -3.09 -8.68
C ASN A 87 -12.82 -3.63 -7.31
N THR A 88 -11.93 -4.37 -6.65
CA THR A 88 -12.12 -4.78 -5.26
C THR A 88 -12.07 -3.54 -4.36
N GLN A 89 -13.18 -3.24 -3.68
CA GLN A 89 -13.21 -2.21 -2.64
C GLN A 89 -12.86 -2.86 -1.30
N VAL A 90 -11.58 -2.80 -0.93
CA VAL A 90 -11.11 -3.23 0.39
C VAL A 90 -11.17 -2.04 1.35
N ILE A 91 -11.88 -2.21 2.48
CA ILE A 91 -11.87 -1.25 3.58
C ILE A 91 -10.93 -1.79 4.66
N THR A 92 -9.83 -1.10 4.91
CA THR A 92 -8.88 -1.45 5.98
C THR A 92 -9.06 -0.53 7.17
N CYS A 93 -9.00 -1.11 8.37
CA CYS A 93 -9.08 -0.39 9.63
C CYS A 93 -7.83 -0.70 10.46
N ILE A 94 -7.34 0.28 11.23
CA ILE A 94 -6.33 0.03 12.26
C ILE A 94 -6.56 0.99 13.43
N GLY A 95 -6.81 0.44 14.62
CA GLY A 95 -6.89 1.20 15.87
C GLY A 95 -5.53 1.26 16.56
N MET A 96 -5.39 2.18 17.52
CA MET A 96 -4.16 2.36 18.32
C MET A 96 -3.65 1.05 18.92
N GLU A 97 -4.51 0.24 19.53
CA GLU A 97 -4.13 -1.04 20.15
C GLU A 97 -3.51 -2.02 19.13
N GLN A 98 -4.03 -2.06 17.90
CA GLN A 98 -3.49 -2.91 16.84
C GLN A 98 -2.20 -2.32 16.27
N TRP A 99 -2.13 -1.00 16.11
CA TRP A 99 -0.92 -0.30 15.70
C TRP A 99 0.24 -0.53 16.68
N GLU A 100 0.02 -0.42 17.99
CA GLU A 100 1.04 -0.61 19.03
C GLU A 100 1.68 -2.00 19.03
N LYS A 101 0.98 -3.01 18.50
CA LYS A 101 1.51 -4.38 18.35
C LYS A 101 2.60 -4.46 17.27
N HIS A 102 2.64 -3.52 16.34
CA HIS A 102 3.67 -3.47 15.31
C HIS A 102 4.94 -2.86 15.90
N LYS A 103 5.98 -3.69 16.04
CA LYS A 103 7.30 -3.28 16.57
C LYS A 103 8.37 -3.12 15.49
N LYS A 104 8.05 -3.52 14.26
CA LYS A 104 8.93 -3.41 13.10
C LYS A 104 8.57 -2.16 12.32
N LYS A 105 9.59 -1.34 12.01
CA LYS A 105 9.42 -0.18 11.14
C LYS A 105 8.86 -0.61 9.79
N GLY A 106 7.78 0.02 9.35
CA GLY A 106 7.22 -0.27 8.03
C GLY A 106 8.12 0.25 6.91
N PHE A 107 7.89 -0.22 5.69
CA PHE A 107 8.75 0.12 4.55
C PHE A 107 8.78 1.63 4.30
N LEU A 108 7.65 2.34 4.39
CA LEU A 108 7.65 3.79 4.21
C LEU A 108 8.48 4.53 5.26
N GLN A 109 8.45 4.09 6.51
CA GLN A 109 9.23 4.70 7.57
C GLN A 109 10.74 4.52 7.36
N GLN A 110 11.17 3.43 6.72
CA GLN A 110 12.58 3.16 6.43
C GLN A 110 13.17 4.06 5.31
N HIS A 111 12.31 4.69 4.50
CA HIS A 111 12.70 5.52 3.34
C HIS A 111 12.37 7.01 3.54
N ARG A 112 11.95 7.40 4.74
CA ARG A 112 11.58 8.77 5.11
C ARG A 112 12.77 9.62 5.54
#